data_AF-A0A838WMV2-F1
#
_entry.id   AF-A0A838WMV2-F1
#
_cell.length_a   1.000
_cell.length_b   1.000
_cell.length_c   1.000
_cell.angle_alpha   90.00
_cell.angle_beta   90.00
_cell.angle_gamma   90.00
#
_symmetry.space_group_name_H-M   'P 1'
#
loop_
_entity.id
_entity.type
_entity.pdbx_description
1 polymer ?
#
loop_
_entity_poly.entity_id
_entity_poly.type
_entity_poly.pdbx_seq_one_letter_code
_entity_poly.pdbx_strand_id
1 'polypeptide(L)' 'MFDFLIVGAGFAGCTLANCIATHLDKKVLVIDTRSHIGGNAYDCYDK' A
#
# COMPACT_ATOMS: atom_id res chain seq x y z
N MET A 1 -6.71 8.32 -13.74
CA MET A 1 -7.11 6.93 -14.01
C MET A 1 -5.99 6.01 -13.52
N PHE A 2 -6.34 4.90 -12.88
CA PHE A 2 -5.40 3.90 -12.33
C PHE A 2 -5.58 2.58 -13.08
N ASP A 3 -4.49 1.82 -13.23
CA ASP A 3 -4.49 0.50 -13.87
C ASP A 3 -4.83 -0.61 -12.86
N PHE A 4 -4.43 -0.44 -11.60
CA PHE A 4 -4.64 -1.41 -10.52
C PHE A 4 -5.20 -0.74 -9.26
N LEU A 5 -6.06 -1.47 -8.55
CA LEU A 5 -6.52 -1.15 -7.19
C LEU A 5 -6.02 -2.24 -6.23
N ILE A 6 -5.30 -1.84 -5.19
CA ILE A 6 -4.88 -2.70 -4.09
C ILE A 6 -5.63 -2.31 -2.83
N VAL A 7 -6.26 -3.29 -2.18
CA VAL A 7 -6.98 -3.12 -0.92
C VAL A 7 -6.12 -3.67 0.22
N GLY A 8 -5.74 -2.78 1.14
CA GLY A 8 -4.83 -3.02 2.25
C GLY A 8 -3.44 -2.42 2.00
N ALA A 9 -3.07 -1.40 2.78
CA ALA A 9 -1.75 -0.77 2.84
C ALA A 9 -0.83 -1.44 3.88
N GLY A 10 -0.97 -2.76 4.01
CA GLY A 10 -0.05 -3.61 4.78
C GLY A 10 1.19 -4.01 3.98
N PHE A 11 2.03 -4.86 4.56
CA PHE A 11 3.31 -5.26 3.96
C PHE A 11 3.16 -5.85 2.55
N ALA A 12 2.21 -6.79 2.37
CA ALA A 12 1.95 -7.42 1.09
C ALA A 12 1.44 -6.42 0.03
N GLY A 13 0.46 -5.58 0.39
CA GLY A 13 -0.13 -4.60 -0.51
C GLY A 13 0.87 -3.55 -0.96
N CYS A 14 1.66 -3.00 -0.03
CA CYS A 14 2.70 -2.02 -0.35
C CYS A 14 3.82 -2.62 -1.22
N THR A 15 4.24 -3.86 -0.93
CA THR A 15 5.28 -4.54 -1.72
C THR A 15 4.80 -4.80 -3.15
N LEU A 16 3.58 -5.31 -3.31
CA LEU A 16 3.00 -5.55 -4.63
C LEU A 16 2.79 -4.24 -5.40
N ALA A 17 2.30 -3.18 -4.73
CA ALA A 17 2.16 -1.86 -5.33
C ALA A 17 3.50 -1.34 -5.87
N ASN A 18 4.57 -1.48 -5.09
CA ASN A 18 5.92 -1.09 -5.49
C ASN A 18 6.40 -1.88 -6.71
N CYS A 19 6.21 -3.21 -6.73
CA CYS A 19 6.58 -4.03 -7.87
C CYS A 19 5.82 -3.65 -9.14
N ILE A 20 4.51 -3.42 -9.06
CA ILE A 20 3.69 -3.02 -10.21
C ILE A 20 4.10 -1.63 -10.72
N ALA A 21 4.29 -0.67 -9.81
CA ALA A 21 4.69 0.68 -10.20
C ALA A 21 6.10 0.72 -10.81
N THR A 22 7.05 -0.01 -10.22
CA THR A 22 8.48 0.08 -10.60
C THR A 22 8.83 -0.81 -11.79
N HIS A 23 8.29 -2.02 -11.86
CA HIS A 23 8.67 -3.00 -12.88
C HIS A 23 7.73 -3.03 -14.08
N LEU A 24 6.46 -2.62 -13.91
CA LEU A 24 5.46 -2.65 -14.99
C LEU A 24 5.08 -1.25 -15.49
N ASP A 25 5.58 -0.19 -14.85
CA ASP A 25 5.26 1.22 -15.16
C ASP A 25 3.74 1.47 -15.20
N LYS A 26 3.03 0.95 -14.19
CA LYS A 26 1.57 1.06 -14.06
C LYS A 26 1.17 1.91 -12.87
N LYS A 27 0.07 2.65 -13.02
CA LYS A 27 -0.48 3.48 -11.94
C LYS A 27 -1.33 2.62 -11.01
N VAL A 28 -0.95 2.58 -9.73
CA VAL A 28 -1.64 1.81 -8.69
C VAL A 28 -2.32 2.74 -7.70
N LEU A 29 -3.59 2.49 -7.41
CA LEU A 29 -4.29 3.07 -6.27
C LEU A 29 -4.24 2.08 -5.12
N VAL A 30 -3.70 2.49 -3.98
CA VAL A 30 -3.74 1.69 -2.74
C VAL A 30 -4.74 2.33 -1.80
N ILE A 31 -5.65 1.53 -1.24
CA ILE A 31 -6.62 1.96 -0.24
C ILE A 31 -6.46 1.11 1.02
N ASP A 32 -6.69 1.69 2.19
CA ASP A 32 -6.80 0.95 3.46
C ASP A 32 -7.99 1.52 4.25
N THR A 33 -8.61 0.64 5.05
CA THR A 33 -9.66 1.02 5.99
C THR A 33 -9.11 1.69 7.24
N ARG A 34 -7.86 1.37 7.61
CA ARG A 34 -7.18 1.93 8.78
C ARG A 34 -6.66 3.33 8.44
N SER A 35 -6.61 4.20 9.44
CA SER A 35 -6.07 5.56 9.31
C SER A 35 -4.53 5.61 9.26
N HIS A 36 -3.88 4.46 9.10
CA HIS A 36 -2.44 4.32 9.11
C HIS A 36 -1.97 3.28 8.08
N ILE A 37 -0.70 3.37 7.69
CA ILE A 37 -0.04 2.41 6.80
C ILE A 37 0.71 1.34 7.60
N GLY A 38 1.17 0.28 6.94
CA GLY A 38 1.97 -0.79 7.56
C GLY A 38 1.14 -1.98 8.06
N GLY A 39 -0.19 -1.91 8.02
CA GLY A 39 -1.05 -2.99 8.47
C GLY A 39 -0.77 -3.35 9.93
N ASN A 40 -0.53 -4.63 10.23
CA ASN A 40 -0.23 -5.07 11.60
C ASN A 40 1.18 -4.68 12.08
N ALA A 41 2.04 -4.18 11.19
CA ALA A 41 3.37 -3.68 11.53
C ALA A 41 3.38 -2.15 11.71
N TYR A 42 2.21 -1.54 11.87
CA TYR A 42 2.14 -0.13 12.21
C TYR A 42 2.66 0.10 13.61
N ASP A 43 3.51 1.11 13.74
CA ASP A 43 3.99 1.62 15.00
C ASP A 43 3.92 3.14 14.99
N CYS A 44 3.73 3.73 16.16
CA CYS A 44 3.70 5.17 16.34
C CYS A 44 4.34 5.53 17.68
N TYR A 45 4.96 6.70 17.74
CA TYR A 45 5.54 7.18 18.98
C TYR A 45 4.43 7.48 20.00
N ASP A 46 4.44 6.75 21.12
CA ASP A 46 3.52 6.93 22.25
C ASP A 46 4.18 7.84 23.30
N LYS A 47 3.55 8.98 23.60
CA LYS A 47 4.07 10.02 24.51
C LYS A 47 3.25 10.09 25.79
#